data_AF-A0AAP0I9N3-F1
#
_entry.id   AF-A0AAP0I9N3-F1
#
_cell.length_a   1.000
_cell.length_b   1.000
_cell.length_c   1.000
_cell.angle_alpha   90.00
_cell.angle_beta   90.00
_cell.angle_gamma   90.00
#
_symmetry.space_group_name_H-M   'P 1'
#
loop_
_entity.id
_entity.type
_entity.pdbx_description
1 polymer ?
#
loop_
_entity_poly.entity_id
_entity_poly.type
_entity_poly.pdbx_seq_one_letter_code
_entity_poly.pdbx_strand_id
1 'polypeptide(L)'
;MAMAFSLSMMMFLFSLMAVSPLLVHNSNAQSIVSGLSWNFYNYSCPQLVPIIRNQLRIVFRNDPTLPAAVLRLHFHDCFVQGCDGSVLLDGSASGPGEKNAPPNLTLRPEAFAAIEDLRRRVHQVCGQVVSCTDIVALAARESVFLSGGSIYRVPLGRRDGTNFATIDQVLNDLPFPQANVSSLIPFFLSRNLSITDMVTLSGAHSIGVSNCSSFRERLYPNQDFSMDQTFATTLRGICPTNTSTGGTNLDVLTPRQFDNRYFVNLVNRRGLLTSDQDLFTDARTSPIVTTYARRPLFFLEQFGLAMIKMGQINVLTGTEGEIRANCAARNARTATSTMLEVDGDEQEIATY
;
A
#
# COMPACT_ATOMS: atom_id res chain seq x y z
N MET A 1 -1.74 -85.19 16.31
CA MET A 1 -1.78 -84.72 14.92
C MET A 1 -1.68 -83.21 14.97
N ALA A 2 -0.49 -82.68 14.69
CA ALA A 2 -0.18 -81.26 14.77
C ALA A 2 -0.68 -80.54 13.50
N MET A 3 -1.20 -79.32 13.65
CA MET A 3 -1.14 -78.32 12.58
C MET A 3 -0.74 -76.98 13.18
N ALA A 4 0.49 -76.59 12.83
CA ALA A 4 1.08 -75.29 13.10
C ALA A 4 0.41 -74.25 12.20
N PHE A 5 -0.23 -73.25 12.80
CA PHE A 5 -0.62 -72.04 12.09
C PHE A 5 0.59 -71.11 12.02
N SER A 6 0.96 -70.73 10.80
CA SER A 6 2.17 -69.99 10.49
C SER A 6 2.11 -68.55 11.00
N LEU A 7 3.09 -68.19 11.84
CA LEU A 7 3.33 -66.84 12.35
C LEU A 7 3.81 -65.84 11.27
N SER A 8 3.70 -66.18 9.97
CA SER A 8 4.28 -65.41 8.85
C SER A 8 3.32 -64.40 8.23
N MET A 9 2.04 -64.36 8.65
CA MET A 9 1.02 -63.46 8.07
C MET A 9 0.59 -62.33 9.02
N MET A 10 1.35 -62.08 10.09
CA MET A 10 1.10 -60.98 11.04
C MET A 10 2.25 -59.97 11.14
N MET A 11 3.37 -60.19 10.45
CA MET A 11 4.47 -59.20 10.39
C MET A 11 4.43 -58.28 9.16
N PHE A 12 3.59 -58.57 8.15
CA PHE A 12 3.50 -57.71 6.95
C PHE A 12 2.44 -56.60 7.04
N LEU A 13 1.61 -56.57 8.09
CA LEU A 13 0.60 -55.52 8.29
C LEU A 13 1.00 -54.42 9.28
N PHE A 14 2.17 -54.53 9.94
CA PHE A 14 2.69 -53.50 10.85
C PHE A 14 3.85 -52.66 10.29
N SER A 15 4.27 -52.90 9.04
CA SER A 15 5.36 -52.16 8.38
C SER A 15 4.91 -50.93 7.55
N LEU A 16 3.61 -50.59 7.56
CA LEU A 16 3.06 -49.47 6.76
C LEU A 16 2.47 -48.33 7.60
N MET A 17 2.75 -48.29 8.91
CA MET A 17 2.37 -47.17 9.80
C MET A 17 3.61 -46.41 10.31
N ALA A 18 4.54 -46.12 9.41
CA ALA A 18 5.49 -45.03 9.57
C ALA A 18 5.31 -44.06 8.40
N VAL A 19 4.07 -43.63 8.15
CA VAL A 19 3.84 -42.37 7.45
C VAL A 19 4.21 -41.29 8.45
N SER A 20 5.49 -40.93 8.47
CA SER A 20 5.92 -39.66 9.04
C SER A 20 4.98 -38.60 8.49
N PRO A 21 4.26 -37.83 9.33
CA PRO A 21 3.68 -36.61 8.82
C PRO A 21 4.90 -35.79 8.40
N LEU A 22 5.15 -35.71 7.10
CA LEU A 22 5.74 -34.52 6.53
C LEU A 22 4.81 -33.42 7.03
N LEU A 23 5.21 -32.79 8.14
CA LEU A 23 4.86 -31.42 8.42
C LEU A 23 5.26 -30.70 7.14
N VAL A 24 4.29 -30.54 6.23
CA VAL A 24 4.29 -29.40 5.34
C VAL A 24 4.22 -28.23 6.31
N HIS A 25 5.39 -27.83 6.77
CA HIS A 25 5.63 -26.50 7.25
C HIS A 25 5.32 -25.66 6.02
N ASN A 26 4.04 -25.29 5.88
CA ASN A 26 3.67 -24.16 5.07
C ASN A 26 4.14 -22.95 5.86
N SER A 27 5.47 -22.80 5.92
CA SER A 27 6.11 -21.61 6.41
C SER A 27 5.81 -20.54 5.39
N ASN A 28 4.61 -19.97 5.49
CA ASN A 28 4.30 -18.60 5.09
C ASN A 28 5.13 -17.63 5.95
N ALA A 29 6.42 -17.92 6.11
CA ALA A 29 7.39 -16.96 6.61
C ALA A 29 7.50 -15.94 5.49
N GLN A 30 6.78 -14.84 5.66
CA GLN A 30 6.78 -13.76 4.71
C GLN A 30 8.24 -13.33 4.47
N SER A 31 8.72 -13.44 3.23
CA SER A 31 10.09 -13.04 2.91
C SER A 31 10.23 -11.54 3.18
N ILE A 32 11.23 -11.20 3.98
CA ILE A 32 11.59 -9.81 4.27
C ILE A 32 12.73 -9.43 3.33
N VAL A 33 12.59 -8.32 2.63
CA VAL A 33 13.66 -7.77 1.79
C VAL A 33 14.87 -7.45 2.67
N SER A 34 16.06 -7.77 2.17
CA SER A 34 17.33 -7.50 2.87
C SER A 34 17.40 -6.04 3.31
N GLY A 35 17.83 -5.79 4.55
CA GLY A 35 17.89 -4.46 5.14
C GLY A 35 16.63 -4.06 5.93
N LEU A 36 15.47 -4.70 5.68
CA LEU A 36 14.28 -4.51 6.50
C LEU A 36 14.22 -5.49 7.67
N SER A 37 13.54 -5.12 8.75
CA SER A 37 13.24 -6.02 9.88
C SER A 37 11.97 -5.61 10.62
N TRP A 38 11.38 -6.56 11.36
CA TRP A 38 10.19 -6.28 12.17
C TRP A 38 10.44 -5.37 13.38
N ASN A 39 11.69 -5.25 13.81
CA ASN A 39 12.12 -4.63 15.07
C ASN A 39 13.16 -3.52 14.83
N PHE A 40 13.24 -2.99 13.60
CA PHE A 40 14.28 -2.07 13.15
C PHE A 40 14.52 -0.88 14.12
N TYR A 41 13.44 -0.28 14.63
CA TYR A 41 13.51 0.88 15.54
C TYR A 41 13.31 0.55 17.02
N ASN A 42 13.32 -0.74 17.43
CA ASN A 42 13.03 -1.11 18.82
C ASN A 42 13.98 -0.45 19.83
N TYR A 43 15.25 -0.23 19.45
CA TYR A 43 16.24 0.41 20.31
C TYR A 43 16.35 1.92 20.05
N SER A 44 16.33 2.36 18.80
CA SER A 44 16.53 3.76 18.42
C SER A 44 15.29 4.64 18.59
N CYS A 45 14.08 4.06 18.50
CA CYS A 45 12.82 4.79 18.70
C CYS A 45 11.70 3.85 19.20
N PRO A 46 11.79 3.33 20.45
CA PRO A 46 10.81 2.39 21.00
C PRO A 46 9.37 2.94 21.07
N GLN A 47 9.21 4.26 21.07
CA GLN A 47 7.91 4.95 21.11
C GLN A 47 7.29 5.20 19.72
N LEU A 48 7.92 4.74 18.62
CA LEU A 48 7.49 5.01 17.25
C LEU A 48 6.01 4.68 16.99
N VAL A 49 5.62 3.42 17.20
CA VAL A 49 4.24 2.96 16.93
C VAL A 49 3.22 3.65 17.84
N PRO A 50 3.44 3.77 19.17
CA PRO A 50 2.56 4.55 20.04
C PRO A 50 2.34 6.00 19.58
N ILE A 51 3.41 6.71 19.18
CA ILE A 51 3.31 8.11 18.70
C ILE A 51 2.40 8.17 17.47
N ILE A 52 2.65 7.31 16.47
CA ILE A 52 1.88 7.29 15.23
C ILE A 52 0.40 6.95 15.50
N ARG A 53 0.14 5.86 16.22
CA ARG A 53 -1.23 5.42 16.51
C ARG A 53 -2.03 6.46 17.29
N ASN A 54 -1.43 7.08 18.30
CA ASN A 54 -2.13 8.05 19.13
C ASN A 54 -2.50 9.31 18.35
N GLN A 55 -1.57 9.82 17.54
CA GLN A 55 -1.84 10.99 16.72
C GLN A 55 -2.88 10.69 15.63
N LEU A 56 -2.77 9.56 14.94
CA LEU A 56 -3.75 9.19 13.91
C LEU A 56 -5.15 8.96 14.48
N ARG A 57 -5.29 8.42 15.70
CA ARG A 57 -6.59 8.32 16.36
C ARG A 57 -7.27 9.68 16.52
N ILE A 58 -6.52 10.73 16.85
CA ILE A 58 -7.04 12.10 16.99
C ILE A 58 -7.41 12.66 15.61
N VAL A 59 -6.48 12.54 14.66
CA VAL A 59 -6.62 13.05 13.30
C VAL A 59 -7.82 12.42 12.58
N PHE A 60 -7.98 11.10 12.65
CA PHE A 60 -9.08 10.38 11.99
C PHE A 60 -10.44 10.58 12.67
N ARG A 61 -10.47 10.89 13.96
CA ARG A 61 -11.72 11.31 14.61
C ARG A 61 -12.21 12.65 14.07
N ASN A 62 -11.28 13.56 13.74
CA ASN A 62 -11.61 14.88 13.20
C ASN A 62 -11.93 14.82 11.69
N ASP A 63 -11.17 14.03 10.93
CA ASP A 63 -11.44 13.72 9.53
C ASP A 63 -11.53 12.20 9.30
N PRO A 64 -12.76 11.63 9.35
CA PRO A 64 -12.97 10.20 9.16
C PRO A 64 -12.79 9.71 7.72
N THR A 65 -12.50 10.60 6.75
CA THR A 65 -12.17 10.23 5.36
C THR A 65 -10.66 10.12 5.11
N LEU A 66 -9.85 10.64 6.04
CA LEU A 66 -8.39 10.64 5.96
C LEU A 66 -7.73 9.25 6.06
N PRO A 67 -8.28 8.22 6.77
CA PRO A 67 -7.70 6.88 6.76
C PRO A 67 -7.49 6.34 5.35
N ALA A 68 -8.50 6.46 4.49
CA ALA A 68 -8.47 5.99 3.11
C ALA A 68 -7.42 6.75 2.28
N ALA A 69 -7.26 8.04 2.52
CA ALA A 69 -6.28 8.85 1.80
C ALA A 69 -4.84 8.52 2.19
N VAL A 70 -4.58 8.26 3.48
CA VAL A 70 -3.27 7.80 3.98
C VAL A 70 -2.95 6.40 3.45
N LEU A 71 -3.94 5.50 3.42
CA LEU A 71 -3.77 4.17 2.84
C LEU A 71 -3.45 4.24 1.34
N ARG A 72 -4.18 5.08 0.59
CA ARG A 72 -3.93 5.33 -0.83
C ARG A 72 -2.56 5.97 -1.08
N LEU A 73 -2.10 6.87 -0.21
CA LEU A 73 -0.77 7.47 -0.31
C LEU A 73 0.34 6.40 -0.28
N HIS A 74 0.23 5.40 0.60
CA HIS A 74 1.20 4.31 0.65
C HIS A 74 1.18 3.44 -0.62
N PHE A 75 -0.01 3.13 -1.15
CA PHE A 75 -0.14 2.43 -2.44
C PHE A 75 0.50 3.24 -3.57
N HIS A 76 0.18 4.53 -3.68
CA HIS A 76 0.74 5.41 -4.72
C HIS A 76 2.26 5.50 -4.64
N ASP A 77 2.81 5.68 -3.43
CA ASP A 77 4.26 5.69 -3.21
C ASP A 77 4.89 4.37 -3.71
N CYS A 78 4.45 3.23 -3.19
CA CYS A 78 5.02 1.93 -3.52
C CYS A 78 4.99 1.57 -5.01
N PHE A 79 3.98 2.04 -5.73
CA PHE A 79 3.85 1.74 -7.15
C PHE A 79 4.68 2.69 -8.01
N VAL A 80 4.81 3.97 -7.63
CA VAL A 80 5.61 4.97 -8.34
C VAL A 80 7.07 4.90 -7.87
N GLN A 81 7.96 4.36 -8.72
CA GLN A 81 9.39 4.09 -8.42
C GLN A 81 9.64 3.01 -7.35
N GLY A 82 8.86 2.97 -6.28
CA GLY A 82 9.03 2.04 -5.16
C GLY A 82 8.55 2.66 -3.85
N CYS A 83 8.55 1.91 -2.76
CA CYS A 83 8.17 2.44 -1.44
C CYS A 83 9.31 3.31 -0.85
N ASP A 84 9.63 4.42 -1.53
CA ASP A 84 10.80 5.27 -1.31
C ASP A 84 10.45 6.72 -0.95
N GLY A 85 9.17 7.07 -0.86
CA GLY A 85 8.73 8.40 -0.45
C GLY A 85 8.94 9.45 -1.55
N SER A 86 9.22 9.04 -2.80
CA SER A 86 9.39 9.96 -3.94
C SER A 86 8.15 10.84 -4.13
N VAL A 87 6.94 10.29 -3.95
CA VAL A 87 5.69 11.06 -4.06
C VAL A 87 5.49 12.09 -2.93
N LEU A 88 6.25 11.99 -1.83
CA LEU A 88 6.17 12.97 -0.75
C LEU A 88 6.91 14.27 -1.06
N LEU A 89 7.87 14.26 -2.00
CA LEU A 89 8.69 15.43 -2.34
C LEU A 89 7.86 16.50 -3.05
N ASP A 90 7.99 17.75 -2.61
CA ASP A 90 7.45 18.89 -3.34
C ASP A 90 8.22 19.07 -4.66
N GLY A 91 7.49 19.03 -5.78
CA GLY A 91 8.05 18.96 -7.14
C GLY A 91 7.95 17.58 -7.80
N SER A 92 7.59 16.53 -7.07
CA SER A 92 7.20 15.25 -7.67
C SER A 92 5.80 15.35 -8.28
N ALA A 93 5.59 14.67 -9.41
CA ALA A 93 4.26 14.43 -9.96
C ALA A 93 3.40 13.67 -8.93
N SER A 94 2.13 14.07 -8.80
CA SER A 94 1.23 13.64 -7.72
C SER A 94 1.67 14.03 -6.30
N GLY A 95 2.76 14.79 -6.15
CA GLY A 95 3.27 15.24 -4.87
C GLY A 95 2.48 16.42 -4.27
N PRO A 96 2.87 16.93 -3.10
CA PRO A 96 2.12 17.93 -2.36
C PRO A 96 1.97 19.28 -3.10
N GLY A 97 2.87 19.59 -4.03
CA GLY A 97 2.80 20.78 -4.89
C GLY A 97 2.06 20.60 -6.21
N GLU A 98 1.64 19.37 -6.55
CA GLU A 98 0.97 19.08 -7.83
C GLU A 98 -0.47 19.60 -7.83
N LYS A 99 -0.75 20.58 -8.71
CA LYS A 99 -2.07 21.24 -8.82
C LYS A 99 -2.82 20.91 -10.11
N ASN A 100 -2.13 20.33 -11.08
CA ASN A 100 -2.61 20.17 -12.46
C ASN A 100 -2.86 18.70 -12.82
N ALA A 101 -2.50 17.75 -11.95
CA ALA A 101 -2.76 16.35 -12.18
C ALA A 101 -4.28 16.07 -12.25
N PRO A 102 -4.73 15.19 -13.16
CA PRO A 102 -6.08 14.65 -13.17
C PRO A 102 -6.52 14.15 -11.78
N PRO A 103 -7.82 14.24 -11.41
CA PRO A 103 -8.28 13.85 -10.07
C PRO A 103 -7.92 12.43 -9.61
N ASN A 104 -7.74 11.49 -10.55
CA ASN A 104 -7.29 10.12 -10.27
C ASN A 104 -5.79 10.01 -9.95
N LEU A 105 -5.02 11.07 -10.21
CA LEU A 105 -3.61 11.20 -9.86
C LEU A 105 -3.39 12.20 -8.72
N THR A 106 -4.41 13.00 -8.36
CA THR A 106 -4.35 13.86 -7.18
C THR A 106 -4.49 13.04 -5.90
N LEU A 107 -3.49 13.15 -5.02
CA LEU A 107 -3.53 12.67 -3.64
C LEU A 107 -4.05 13.78 -2.72
N ARG A 108 -4.69 13.43 -1.60
CA ARG A 108 -5.25 14.44 -0.70
C ARG A 108 -4.13 15.21 0.02
N PRO A 109 -4.12 16.55 -0.01
CA PRO A 109 -3.16 17.37 0.74
C PRO A 109 -3.11 17.06 2.23
N GLU A 110 -4.26 16.72 2.84
CA GLU A 110 -4.33 16.42 4.27
C GLU A 110 -3.58 15.13 4.63
N ALA A 111 -3.42 14.19 3.70
CA ALA A 111 -2.63 12.97 3.92
C ALA A 111 -1.14 13.32 4.05
N PHE A 112 -0.60 14.16 3.14
CA PHE A 112 0.78 14.65 3.24
C PHE A 112 1.02 15.44 4.53
N ALA A 113 0.09 16.32 4.89
CA ALA A 113 0.16 17.09 6.13
C ALA A 113 0.17 16.19 7.37
N ALA A 114 -0.63 15.12 7.38
CA ALA A 114 -0.61 14.14 8.46
C ALA A 114 0.73 13.39 8.56
N ILE A 115 1.33 13.00 7.43
CA ILE A 115 2.66 12.36 7.42
C ILE A 115 3.74 13.29 7.96
N GLU A 116 3.78 14.56 7.55
CA GLU A 116 4.76 15.51 8.06
C GLU A 116 4.53 15.82 9.56
N ASP A 117 3.28 15.89 10.02
CA ASP A 117 2.99 16.03 11.46
C ASP A 117 3.51 14.83 12.27
N LEU A 118 3.29 13.61 11.76
CA LEU A 118 3.83 12.39 12.35
C LEU A 118 5.35 12.40 12.39
N ARG A 119 6.01 12.78 11.29
CA ARG A 119 7.47 12.89 11.22
C ARG A 119 8.02 13.88 12.23
N ARG A 120 7.43 15.07 12.35
CA ARG A 120 7.82 16.06 13.38
C ARG A 120 7.72 15.48 14.79
N ARG A 121 6.61 14.82 15.13
CA ARG A 121 6.39 14.24 16.46
C ARG A 121 7.36 13.11 16.76
N VAL A 122 7.61 12.23 15.80
CA VAL A 122 8.57 11.14 15.93
C VAL A 122 9.98 11.70 16.11
N HIS A 123 10.39 12.66 15.28
CA HIS A 123 11.74 13.23 15.36
C HIS A 123 11.95 14.11 16.60
N GLN A 124 10.89 14.71 17.15
CA GLN A 124 10.97 15.39 18.45
C GLN A 124 11.31 14.45 19.60
N VAL A 125 10.85 13.20 19.54
CA VAL A 125 11.08 12.19 20.60
C VAL A 125 12.34 11.37 20.35
N CYS A 126 12.60 11.01 19.10
CA CYS A 126 13.61 10.02 18.73
C CYS A 126 14.81 10.60 17.96
N GLY A 127 14.80 11.90 17.64
CA GLY A 127 15.71 12.49 16.67
C GLY A 127 15.40 12.04 15.24
N GLN A 128 16.22 12.49 14.29
CA GLN A 128 16.10 12.18 12.86
C GLN A 128 16.57 10.76 12.54
N VAL A 129 15.84 9.76 13.04
CA VAL A 129 16.20 8.33 12.90
C VAL A 129 15.21 7.53 12.06
N VAL A 130 13.93 7.94 12.04
CA VAL A 130 12.86 7.23 11.31
C VAL A 130 12.61 7.91 9.97
N SER A 131 12.64 7.15 8.88
CA SER A 131 12.36 7.63 7.53
C SER A 131 10.89 8.00 7.34
N CYS A 132 10.62 8.90 6.39
CA CYS A 132 9.26 9.25 5.99
C CYS A 132 8.51 8.06 5.39
N THR A 133 9.21 7.22 4.63
CA THR A 133 8.70 5.97 4.06
C THR A 133 8.19 4.98 5.11
N ASP A 134 8.94 4.76 6.20
CA ASP A 134 8.48 3.91 7.29
C ASP A 134 7.30 4.53 8.06
N ILE A 135 7.24 5.86 8.16
CA ILE A 135 6.08 6.56 8.73
C ILE A 135 4.84 6.33 7.86
N VAL A 136 4.95 6.44 6.53
CA VAL A 136 3.85 6.16 5.59
C VAL A 136 3.36 4.72 5.72
N ALA A 137 4.27 3.74 5.75
CA ALA A 137 3.92 2.32 5.88
C ALA A 137 3.19 2.03 7.21
N LEU A 138 3.67 2.59 8.32
CA LEU A 138 3.02 2.47 9.62
C LEU A 138 1.67 3.20 9.66
N ALA A 139 1.59 4.40 9.08
CA ALA A 139 0.37 5.17 9.02
C ALA A 139 -0.72 4.45 8.21
N ALA A 140 -0.37 3.83 7.08
CA ALA A 140 -1.29 3.01 6.30
C ALA A 140 -1.83 1.80 7.09
N ARG A 141 -0.96 1.12 7.86
CA ARG A 141 -1.39 0.04 8.76
C ARG A 141 -2.36 0.54 9.83
N GLU A 142 -2.07 1.69 10.45
CA GLU A 142 -2.98 2.31 11.42
C GLU A 142 -4.29 2.76 10.79
N SER A 143 -4.29 3.24 9.53
CA SER A 143 -5.52 3.56 8.80
C SER A 143 -6.46 2.37 8.68
N VAL A 144 -5.91 1.19 8.34
CA VAL A 144 -6.67 -0.06 8.26
C VAL A 144 -7.22 -0.43 9.63
N PHE A 145 -6.35 -0.47 10.65
CA PHE A 145 -6.73 -0.90 12.00
C PHE A 145 -7.77 0.04 12.65
N LEU A 146 -7.56 1.35 12.58
CA LEU A 146 -8.45 2.35 13.16
C LEU A 146 -9.79 2.48 12.41
N SER A 147 -9.87 1.94 11.19
CA SER A 147 -11.12 1.82 10.42
C SER A 147 -11.84 0.48 10.62
N GLY A 148 -11.37 -0.38 11.55
CA GLY A 148 -12.01 -1.65 11.87
C GLY A 148 -11.37 -2.90 11.25
N GLY A 149 -10.30 -2.74 10.47
CA GLY A 149 -9.54 -3.85 9.90
C GLY A 149 -8.62 -4.55 10.91
N SER A 150 -7.97 -5.64 10.47
CA SER A 150 -7.00 -6.37 11.30
C SER A 150 -5.65 -5.67 11.37
N ILE A 151 -5.02 -5.73 12.54
CA ILE A 151 -3.64 -5.27 12.69
C ILE A 151 -2.68 -6.29 12.07
N TYR A 152 -1.70 -5.81 11.30
CA TYR A 152 -0.61 -6.62 10.76
C TYR A 152 0.75 -6.01 11.12
N ARG A 153 1.80 -6.83 11.10
CA ARG A 153 3.18 -6.38 11.34
C ARG A 153 3.69 -5.65 10.11
N VAL A 154 4.56 -4.67 10.29
CA VAL A 154 5.18 -3.90 9.20
C VAL A 154 6.69 -4.09 9.29
N PRO A 155 7.37 -4.64 8.27
CA PRO A 155 8.83 -4.61 8.24
C PRO A 155 9.28 -3.17 7.99
N LEU A 156 10.29 -2.71 8.72
CA LEU A 156 10.80 -1.33 8.73
C LEU A 156 12.29 -1.30 8.42
N GLY A 157 12.81 -0.12 8.12
CA GLY A 157 14.19 0.11 7.68
C GLY A 157 14.28 0.69 6.27
N ARG A 158 13.16 1.15 5.69
CA ARG A 158 13.15 1.85 4.40
C ARG A 158 13.87 3.17 4.54
N ARG A 159 14.45 3.64 3.44
CA ARG A 159 15.07 4.95 3.32
C ARG A 159 14.35 5.78 2.27
N ASP A 160 14.43 7.08 2.44
CA ASP A 160 13.75 8.05 1.61
C ASP A 160 14.59 8.33 0.35
N GLY A 161 14.00 8.17 -0.82
CA GLY A 161 14.61 8.43 -2.12
C GLY A 161 14.95 9.90 -2.33
N THR A 162 15.86 10.19 -3.24
CA THR A 162 16.28 11.56 -3.58
C THR A 162 15.85 12.01 -4.97
N ASN A 163 15.08 11.15 -5.67
CA ASN A 163 14.59 11.37 -7.00
C ASN A 163 13.14 11.85 -6.94
N PHE A 164 12.79 12.80 -7.80
CA PHE A 164 11.40 13.22 -7.98
C PHE A 164 10.67 12.23 -8.89
N ALA A 165 9.37 12.03 -8.64
CA ALA A 165 8.50 11.32 -9.56
C ALA A 165 8.15 12.20 -10.76
N THR A 166 8.27 11.67 -11.98
CA THR A 166 7.83 12.37 -13.20
C THR A 166 6.40 12.00 -13.54
N ILE A 167 5.72 12.84 -14.34
CA ILE A 167 4.35 12.58 -14.81
C ILE A 167 4.29 11.26 -15.58
N ASP A 168 5.25 11.01 -16.47
CA ASP A 168 5.31 9.78 -17.26
C ASP A 168 5.48 8.54 -16.38
N GLN A 169 6.28 8.62 -15.32
CA GLN A 169 6.39 7.53 -14.34
C GLN A 169 5.05 7.28 -13.66
N VAL A 170 4.40 8.31 -13.14
CA VAL A 170 3.08 8.19 -12.50
C VAL A 170 2.05 7.55 -13.43
N LEU A 171 2.01 7.95 -14.71
CA LEU A 171 1.08 7.41 -15.69
C LEU A 171 1.34 5.94 -16.06
N ASN A 172 2.61 5.53 -16.07
CA ASN A 172 3.01 4.16 -16.39
C ASN A 172 2.94 3.22 -15.16
N ASP A 173 3.12 3.77 -13.97
CA ASP A 173 3.28 3.03 -12.74
C ASP A 173 2.01 2.99 -11.88
N LEU A 174 0.88 3.54 -12.33
CA LEU A 174 -0.40 3.45 -11.62
C LEU A 174 -1.51 2.86 -12.49
N PRO A 175 -2.35 1.96 -11.96
CA PRO A 175 -3.48 1.45 -12.69
C PRO A 175 -4.59 2.51 -12.76
N PHE A 176 -5.24 2.60 -13.92
CA PHE A 176 -6.39 3.46 -14.12
C PHE A 176 -7.67 2.80 -13.58
N PRO A 177 -8.66 3.57 -13.07
CA PRO A 177 -9.93 3.01 -12.60
C PRO A 177 -10.75 2.32 -13.70
N GLN A 178 -10.43 2.60 -14.96
CA GLN A 178 -10.98 1.99 -16.17
C GLN A 178 -10.38 0.64 -16.54
N ALA A 179 -9.25 0.28 -15.92
CA ALA A 179 -8.49 -0.92 -16.28
C ALA A 179 -9.32 -2.19 -16.04
N ASN A 180 -9.19 -3.16 -16.94
CA ASN A 180 -9.77 -4.50 -16.78
C ASN A 180 -8.74 -5.47 -16.20
N VAL A 181 -9.19 -6.63 -15.73
CA VAL A 181 -8.35 -7.69 -15.13
C VAL A 181 -7.24 -8.14 -16.07
N SER A 182 -7.49 -8.19 -17.39
CA SER A 182 -6.46 -8.53 -18.38
C SER A 182 -5.29 -7.54 -18.40
N SER A 183 -5.54 -6.26 -18.11
CA SER A 183 -4.48 -5.24 -17.96
C SER A 183 -3.89 -5.19 -16.54
N LEU A 184 -4.69 -5.44 -15.50
CA LEU A 184 -4.26 -5.39 -14.11
C LEU A 184 -3.34 -6.56 -13.74
N ILE A 185 -3.61 -7.77 -14.24
CA ILE A 185 -2.77 -8.95 -13.95
C ILE A 185 -1.30 -8.73 -14.32
N PRO A 186 -0.92 -8.43 -15.57
CA PRO A 186 0.49 -8.23 -15.92
C PRO A 186 1.10 -7.03 -15.17
N PHE A 187 0.31 -5.99 -14.89
CA PHE A 187 0.75 -4.84 -14.12
C PHE A 187 1.17 -5.23 -12.69
N PHE A 188 0.33 -5.95 -11.94
CA PHE A 188 0.68 -6.40 -10.59
C PHE A 188 1.79 -7.47 -10.58
N LEU A 189 1.77 -8.39 -11.55
CA LEU A 189 2.83 -9.40 -11.69
C LEU A 189 4.20 -8.79 -11.93
N SER A 190 4.29 -7.69 -12.69
CA SER A 190 5.55 -6.97 -12.90
C SER A 190 6.19 -6.46 -11.60
N ARG A 191 5.40 -6.32 -10.52
CA ARG A 191 5.83 -5.87 -9.19
C ARG A 191 5.88 -7.01 -8.17
N ASN A 192 5.98 -8.25 -8.66
CA ASN A 192 6.00 -9.47 -7.85
C ASN A 192 4.77 -9.63 -6.94
N LEU A 193 3.63 -9.07 -7.35
CA LEU A 193 2.33 -9.27 -6.69
C LEU A 193 1.50 -10.26 -7.49
N SER A 194 1.03 -11.31 -6.83
CA SER A 194 0.20 -12.33 -7.47
C SER A 194 -1.21 -11.81 -7.81
N ILE A 195 -1.97 -12.58 -8.60
CA ILE A 195 -3.39 -12.32 -8.86
C ILE A 195 -4.18 -12.24 -7.54
N THR A 196 -3.84 -13.09 -6.56
CA THR A 196 -4.43 -13.03 -5.23
C THR A 196 -4.10 -11.73 -4.53
N ASP A 197 -2.84 -11.28 -4.57
CA ASP A 197 -2.43 -10.01 -3.96
C ASP A 197 -3.17 -8.82 -4.60
N MET A 198 -3.31 -8.82 -5.94
CA MET A 198 -4.09 -7.83 -6.69
C MET A 198 -5.54 -7.75 -6.19
N VAL A 199 -6.29 -8.86 -6.20
CA VAL A 199 -7.69 -8.88 -5.73
C VAL A 199 -7.80 -8.48 -4.26
N THR A 200 -6.82 -8.88 -3.45
CA THR A 200 -6.80 -8.58 -2.02
C THR A 200 -6.58 -7.08 -1.78
N LEU A 201 -5.59 -6.47 -2.44
CA LEU A 201 -5.25 -5.06 -2.31
C LEU A 201 -6.37 -4.15 -2.83
N SER A 202 -7.12 -4.57 -3.86
CA SER A 202 -8.34 -3.87 -4.30
C SER A 202 -9.39 -3.75 -3.18
N GLY A 203 -9.37 -4.65 -2.19
CA GLY A 203 -10.18 -4.54 -0.98
C GLY A 203 -9.96 -3.26 -0.17
N ALA A 204 -8.88 -2.51 -0.41
CA ALA A 204 -8.68 -1.19 0.17
C ALA A 204 -9.80 -0.19 -0.19
N HIS A 205 -10.50 -0.42 -1.31
CA HIS A 205 -11.69 0.34 -1.70
C HIS A 205 -12.92 0.08 -0.81
N SER A 206 -12.81 -0.73 0.25
CA SER A 206 -13.79 -0.79 1.34
C SER A 206 -13.95 0.54 2.10
N ILE A 207 -12.98 1.45 1.98
CA ILE A 207 -13.05 2.81 2.52
C ILE A 207 -12.67 3.84 1.47
N GLY A 208 -13.16 5.07 1.65
CA GLY A 208 -12.78 6.20 0.82
C GLY A 208 -13.79 6.54 -0.27
N VAL A 209 -13.38 7.47 -1.14
CA VAL A 209 -14.26 8.10 -2.12
C VAL A 209 -13.61 8.12 -3.49
N SER A 210 -14.44 8.23 -4.53
CA SER A 210 -14.01 8.43 -5.91
C SER A 210 -14.82 9.52 -6.59
N ASN A 211 -14.18 10.25 -7.49
CA ASN A 211 -14.82 11.32 -8.24
C ASN A 211 -15.61 10.75 -9.42
N CYS A 212 -16.67 11.45 -9.85
CA CYS A 212 -17.47 11.09 -11.03
C CYS A 212 -16.61 10.81 -12.26
N SER A 213 -15.51 11.57 -12.45
CA SER A 213 -14.58 11.37 -13.57
C SER A 213 -13.97 9.98 -13.65
N SER A 214 -13.89 9.24 -12.54
CA SER A 214 -13.31 7.90 -12.46
C SER A 214 -14.28 6.77 -12.82
N PHE A 215 -15.59 7.02 -12.90
CA PHE A 215 -16.59 5.98 -13.17
C PHE A 215 -17.73 6.40 -14.12
N ARG A 216 -17.81 7.67 -14.53
CA ARG A 216 -18.89 8.20 -15.39
C ARG A 216 -19.02 7.49 -16.75
N GLU A 217 -17.94 6.92 -17.27
CA GLU A 217 -17.98 6.13 -18.52
C GLU A 217 -18.82 4.85 -18.39
N ARG A 218 -19.04 4.37 -17.17
CA ARG A 218 -19.94 3.25 -16.89
C ARG A 218 -21.41 3.66 -16.86
N LEU A 219 -21.71 4.97 -16.93
CA LEU A 219 -23.06 5.53 -16.86
C LEU A 219 -23.52 6.12 -18.20
N TYR A 220 -22.58 6.66 -19.00
CA TYR A 220 -22.85 7.45 -20.20
C TYR A 220 -21.92 7.10 -21.38
N PRO A 221 -22.40 7.20 -22.63
CA PRO A 221 -23.80 7.46 -23.01
C PRO A 221 -24.72 6.28 -22.67
N ASN A 222 -24.15 5.09 -22.56
CA ASN A 222 -24.86 3.87 -22.19
C ASN A 222 -24.32 3.37 -20.84
N GLN A 223 -25.21 2.74 -20.07
CA GLN A 223 -24.81 2.07 -18.83
C GLN A 223 -24.02 0.80 -19.15
N ASP A 224 -22.98 0.54 -18.37
CA ASP A 224 -22.28 -0.73 -18.33
C ASP A 224 -23.21 -1.87 -17.90
N PHE A 225 -23.31 -2.91 -18.72
CA PHE A 225 -24.17 -4.08 -18.48
C PHE A 225 -23.77 -4.92 -17.25
N SER A 226 -22.53 -4.78 -16.78
CA SER A 226 -22.04 -5.44 -15.56
C SER A 226 -22.51 -4.75 -14.27
N MET A 227 -23.12 -3.56 -14.35
CA MET A 227 -23.58 -2.77 -13.21
C MET A 227 -25.07 -3.03 -12.87
N ASP A 228 -25.37 -3.14 -11.57
CA ASP A 228 -26.74 -3.21 -11.04
C ASP A 228 -27.56 -1.97 -11.44
N GLN A 229 -28.79 -2.19 -11.93
CA GLN A 229 -29.61 -1.12 -12.49
C GLN A 229 -30.02 -0.07 -11.45
N THR A 230 -30.35 -0.51 -10.23
CA THR A 230 -30.72 0.41 -9.15
C THR A 230 -29.51 1.21 -8.67
N PHE A 231 -28.35 0.58 -8.60
CA PHE A 231 -27.10 1.26 -8.29
C PHE A 231 -26.74 2.31 -9.36
N ALA A 232 -26.86 1.96 -10.65
CA ALA A 232 -26.65 2.90 -11.75
C ALA A 232 -27.59 4.12 -11.68
N THR A 233 -28.88 3.92 -11.35
CA THR A 233 -29.82 5.03 -11.13
C THR A 233 -29.37 5.93 -9.98
N THR A 234 -28.88 5.35 -8.87
CA THR A 234 -28.33 6.12 -7.74
C THR A 234 -27.12 6.94 -8.18
N LEU A 235 -26.19 6.33 -8.92
CA LEU A 235 -25.00 7.01 -9.43
C LEU A 235 -25.32 8.12 -10.43
N ARG A 236 -26.37 7.97 -11.26
CA ARG A 236 -26.86 9.07 -12.12
C ARG A 236 -27.44 10.24 -11.32
N GLY A 237 -28.04 9.98 -10.16
CA GLY A 237 -28.45 11.05 -9.25
C GLY A 237 -27.26 11.85 -8.69
N ILE A 238 -26.13 11.18 -8.47
CA ILE A 238 -24.88 11.80 -7.96
C ILE A 238 -24.07 12.46 -9.07
N CYS A 239 -24.04 11.84 -10.26
CA CYS A 239 -23.34 12.30 -11.45
C CYS A 239 -24.34 12.42 -12.63
N PRO A 240 -25.16 13.50 -12.68
CA PRO A 240 -26.24 13.63 -13.68
C PRO A 240 -25.76 13.78 -15.12
N THR A 241 -24.50 14.14 -15.32
CA THR A 241 -23.91 14.36 -16.65
C THR A 241 -22.51 13.77 -16.75
N ASN A 242 -22.02 13.60 -17.98
CA ASN A 242 -20.63 13.24 -18.24
C ASN A 242 -19.63 14.35 -17.84
N THR A 243 -20.06 15.52 -17.37
CA THR A 243 -19.20 16.62 -16.90
C THR A 243 -19.29 16.87 -15.40
N SER A 244 -20.02 16.02 -14.66
CA SER A 244 -20.18 16.16 -13.22
C SER A 244 -18.84 16.07 -12.47
N THR A 245 -18.64 16.95 -11.48
CA THR A 245 -17.38 17.11 -10.73
C THR A 245 -17.43 16.59 -9.30
N GLY A 246 -18.57 16.05 -8.86
CA GLY A 246 -18.75 15.46 -7.53
C GLY A 246 -18.09 14.08 -7.38
N GLY A 247 -18.43 13.38 -6.30
CA GLY A 247 -17.93 12.04 -6.01
C GLY A 247 -18.81 11.28 -5.03
N THR A 248 -18.54 9.99 -4.87
CA THR A 248 -19.25 9.10 -3.95
C THR A 248 -18.30 8.13 -3.27
N ASN A 249 -18.80 7.38 -2.30
CA ASN A 249 -18.03 6.37 -1.59
C ASN A 249 -17.71 5.19 -2.51
N LEU A 250 -16.49 4.64 -2.38
CA LEU A 250 -16.08 3.42 -3.08
C LEU A 250 -16.89 2.20 -2.59
N ASP A 251 -17.19 2.14 -1.30
CA ASP A 251 -18.10 1.17 -0.69
C ASP A 251 -19.45 1.84 -0.35
N VAL A 252 -20.53 1.35 -0.95
CA VAL A 252 -21.89 1.87 -0.73
C VAL A 252 -22.56 1.32 0.55
N LEU A 253 -22.07 0.20 1.10
CA LEU A 253 -22.66 -0.44 2.27
C LEU A 253 -22.05 0.10 3.57
N THR A 254 -20.73 0.24 3.61
CA THR A 254 -20.00 0.64 4.82
C THR A 254 -18.85 1.62 4.51
N PRO A 255 -19.14 2.85 4.01
CA PRO A 255 -18.15 3.80 3.47
C PRO A 255 -16.89 4.12 4.31
N ARG A 256 -16.95 3.86 5.61
CA ARG A 256 -15.93 4.24 6.61
C ARG A 256 -15.43 3.07 7.44
N GLN A 257 -15.87 1.84 7.16
CA GLN A 257 -15.40 0.65 7.85
C GLN A 257 -14.57 -0.18 6.87
N PHE A 258 -13.37 -0.54 7.29
CA PHE A 258 -12.52 -1.46 6.55
C PHE A 258 -12.97 -2.88 6.83
N ASP A 259 -13.78 -3.44 5.94
CA ASP A 259 -14.35 -4.77 6.05
C ASP A 259 -14.46 -5.45 4.67
N ASN A 260 -15.18 -6.56 4.57
CA ASN A 260 -15.31 -7.30 3.32
C ASN A 260 -16.51 -6.84 2.46
N ARG A 261 -17.21 -5.76 2.84
CA ARG A 261 -18.41 -5.30 2.13
C ARG A 261 -18.10 -4.79 0.73
N TYR A 262 -16.87 -4.34 0.48
CA TYR A 262 -16.33 -4.16 -0.87
C TYR A 262 -16.59 -5.38 -1.77
N PHE A 263 -16.19 -6.58 -1.34
CA PHE A 263 -16.41 -7.81 -2.14
C PHE A 263 -17.89 -8.21 -2.22
N VAL A 264 -18.66 -7.93 -1.16
CA VAL A 264 -20.13 -8.12 -1.20
C VAL A 264 -20.75 -7.20 -2.26
N ASN A 265 -20.30 -5.96 -2.41
CA ASN A 265 -20.74 -5.06 -3.49
C ASN A 265 -20.43 -5.66 -4.86
N LEU A 266 -19.22 -6.19 -5.08
CA LEU A 266 -18.84 -6.75 -6.38
C LEU A 266 -19.74 -7.92 -6.78
N VAL A 267 -20.03 -8.84 -5.85
CA VAL A 267 -20.94 -9.98 -6.07
C VAL A 267 -22.36 -9.50 -6.42
N ASN A 268 -22.78 -8.36 -5.87
CA ASN A 268 -24.08 -7.74 -6.16
C ASN A 268 -24.04 -6.76 -7.33
N ARG A 269 -22.96 -6.74 -8.13
CA ARG A 269 -22.79 -5.82 -9.28
C ARG A 269 -22.78 -4.33 -8.92
N ARG A 270 -22.29 -4.02 -7.71
CA ARG A 270 -22.22 -2.67 -7.12
C ARG A 270 -20.79 -2.19 -6.90
N GLY A 271 -19.80 -2.77 -7.58
CA GLY A 271 -18.46 -2.18 -7.66
C GLY A 271 -18.53 -0.84 -8.39
N LEU A 272 -17.90 0.21 -7.85
CA LEU A 272 -17.98 1.56 -8.41
C LEU A 272 -17.15 1.69 -9.69
N LEU A 273 -15.87 1.31 -9.64
CA LEU A 273 -14.94 1.44 -10.74
C LEU A 273 -15.04 0.24 -11.70
N THR A 274 -14.59 0.41 -12.95
CA THR A 274 -14.48 -0.70 -13.90
C THR A 274 -13.49 -1.74 -13.35
N SER A 275 -12.34 -1.28 -12.85
CA SER A 275 -11.31 -2.11 -12.23
C SER A 275 -11.78 -2.88 -11.00
N ASP A 276 -12.83 -2.41 -10.32
CA ASP A 276 -13.45 -3.12 -9.21
C ASP A 276 -14.41 -4.21 -9.71
N GLN A 277 -15.38 -3.82 -10.54
CA GLN A 277 -16.44 -4.74 -10.96
C GLN A 277 -15.89 -5.86 -11.85
N ASP A 278 -14.84 -5.58 -12.62
CA ASP A 278 -14.21 -6.58 -13.48
C ASP A 278 -13.52 -7.70 -12.69
N LEU A 279 -13.12 -7.47 -11.43
CA LEU A 279 -12.61 -8.56 -10.56
C LEU A 279 -13.64 -9.68 -10.35
N PHE A 280 -14.94 -9.34 -10.36
CA PHE A 280 -16.00 -10.33 -10.24
C PHE A 280 -16.50 -10.85 -11.60
N THR A 281 -16.39 -10.04 -12.65
CA THR A 281 -16.81 -10.44 -14.01
C THR A 281 -15.79 -11.39 -14.65
N ASP A 282 -14.50 -11.24 -14.35
CA ASP A 282 -13.43 -12.09 -14.90
C ASP A 282 -13.33 -13.45 -14.17
N ALA A 283 -13.25 -14.53 -14.94
CA ALA A 283 -13.21 -15.90 -14.41
C ALA A 283 -11.94 -16.20 -13.59
N ARG A 284 -10.82 -15.48 -13.82
CA ARG A 284 -9.54 -15.70 -13.12
C ARG A 284 -9.57 -15.16 -11.69
N THR A 285 -10.40 -14.16 -11.41
CA THR A 285 -10.43 -13.43 -10.13
C THR A 285 -11.73 -13.64 -9.36
N SER A 286 -12.84 -13.94 -10.04
CA SER A 286 -14.16 -14.11 -9.41
C SER A 286 -14.24 -15.16 -8.29
N PRO A 287 -13.47 -16.28 -8.30
CA PRO A 287 -13.47 -17.21 -7.17
C PRO A 287 -12.85 -16.60 -5.89
N ILE A 288 -11.85 -15.74 -6.05
CA ILE A 288 -11.19 -15.04 -4.93
C ILE A 288 -12.15 -14.00 -4.34
N VAL A 289 -12.79 -13.20 -5.21
CA VAL A 289 -13.84 -12.24 -4.80
C VAL A 289 -14.96 -12.93 -4.03
N THR A 290 -15.48 -14.04 -4.56
CA THR A 290 -16.55 -14.82 -3.90
C THR A 290 -16.10 -15.36 -2.54
N THR A 291 -14.84 -15.78 -2.42
CA THR A 291 -14.27 -16.25 -1.16
C THR A 291 -14.21 -15.12 -0.13
N TYR A 292 -13.71 -13.95 -0.49
CA TYR A 292 -13.62 -12.80 0.41
C TYR A 292 -14.98 -12.24 0.81
N ALA A 293 -15.97 -12.24 -0.10
CA ALA A 293 -17.34 -11.88 0.23
C ALA A 293 -17.98 -12.80 1.29
N ARG A 294 -17.58 -14.08 1.35
CA ARG A 294 -18.12 -15.09 2.30
C ARG A 294 -17.28 -15.28 3.55
N ARG A 295 -16.01 -14.89 3.53
CA ARG A 295 -15.04 -15.14 4.62
C ARG A 295 -14.37 -13.82 5.05
N PRO A 296 -15.05 -12.97 5.83
CA PRO A 296 -14.55 -11.65 6.20
C PRO A 296 -13.19 -11.69 6.91
N LEU A 297 -13.02 -12.58 7.90
CA LEU A 297 -11.76 -12.70 8.63
C LEU A 297 -10.61 -13.17 7.75
N PHE A 298 -10.90 -14.05 6.77
CA PHE A 298 -9.88 -14.52 5.83
C PHE A 298 -9.41 -13.39 4.91
N PHE A 299 -10.33 -12.53 4.43
CA PHE A 299 -9.94 -11.33 3.70
C PHE A 299 -9.01 -10.44 4.53
N LEU A 300 -9.38 -10.12 5.78
CA LEU A 300 -8.57 -9.24 6.63
C LEU A 300 -7.17 -9.79 6.91
N GLU A 301 -7.05 -11.11 7.08
CA GLU A 301 -5.76 -11.79 7.20
C GLU A 301 -4.94 -11.66 5.91
N GLN A 302 -5.52 -12.01 4.76
CA GLN A 302 -4.83 -11.92 3.47
C GLN A 302 -4.45 -10.48 3.13
N PHE A 303 -5.27 -9.50 3.50
CA PHE A 303 -4.96 -8.08 3.30
C PHE A 303 -3.70 -7.66 4.01
N GLY A 304 -3.51 -8.08 5.27
CA GLY A 304 -2.26 -7.84 5.99
C GLY A 304 -1.05 -8.42 5.27
N LEU A 305 -1.15 -9.66 4.78
CA LEU A 305 -0.06 -10.31 4.03
C LEU A 305 0.23 -9.60 2.71
N ALA A 306 -0.80 -9.19 1.96
CA ALA A 306 -0.65 -8.47 0.69
C ALA A 306 -0.02 -7.08 0.91
N MET A 307 -0.43 -6.36 1.96
CA MET A 307 0.17 -5.07 2.35
C MET A 307 1.64 -5.22 2.73
N ILE A 308 2.03 -6.32 3.39
CA ILE A 308 3.45 -6.58 3.70
C ILE A 308 4.25 -6.82 2.41
N LYS A 309 3.71 -7.51 1.40
CA LYS A 309 4.40 -7.66 0.10
C LYS A 309 4.50 -6.32 -0.63
N MET A 310 3.38 -5.62 -0.78
CA MET A 310 3.32 -4.32 -1.46
C MET A 310 4.28 -3.31 -0.83
N GLY A 311 4.31 -3.23 0.50
CA GLY A 311 5.19 -2.33 1.23
C GLY A 311 6.68 -2.60 1.04
N GLN A 312 7.08 -3.66 0.35
CA GLN A 312 8.49 -4.01 0.13
C GLN A 312 8.93 -3.85 -1.34
N ILE A 313 8.08 -3.27 -2.20
CA ILE A 313 8.41 -3.01 -3.61
C ILE A 313 9.54 -1.98 -3.69
N ASN A 314 10.65 -2.36 -4.33
CA ASN A 314 11.78 -1.49 -4.69
C ASN A 314 12.22 -0.54 -3.56
N VAL A 315 12.31 -1.05 -2.33
CA VAL A 315 12.73 -0.26 -1.16
C VAL A 315 14.21 0.10 -1.24
N LEU A 316 14.55 1.28 -0.71
CA LEU A 316 15.94 1.67 -0.45
C LEU A 316 16.33 1.28 0.98
N THR A 317 17.51 0.69 1.17
CA THR A 317 17.96 0.22 2.49
C THR A 317 19.43 0.55 2.77
N GLY A 318 19.88 0.35 4.01
CA GLY A 318 21.28 0.56 4.39
C GLY A 318 21.73 2.01 4.22
N THR A 319 22.51 2.29 3.16
CA THR A 319 23.00 3.63 2.81
C THR A 319 22.34 4.21 1.56
N GLU A 320 21.39 3.49 0.94
CA GLU A 320 20.68 3.94 -0.26
C GLU A 320 19.62 4.98 0.14
N GLY A 321 19.70 6.21 -0.38
CA GLY A 321 18.80 7.29 0.03
C GLY A 321 19.13 7.88 1.41
N GLU A 322 18.15 8.52 2.04
CA GLU A 322 18.33 9.32 3.26
C GLU A 322 17.23 9.11 4.31
N ILE A 323 17.38 9.73 5.48
CA ILE A 323 16.30 9.94 6.44
C ILE A 323 15.96 11.42 6.35
N ARG A 324 14.82 11.81 5.77
CA ARG A 324 14.52 13.23 5.52
C ARG A 324 14.18 13.99 6.80
N ALA A 325 14.73 15.20 6.97
CA ALA A 325 14.37 16.13 8.05
C ALA A 325 13.00 16.81 7.80
N ASN A 326 12.51 16.77 6.57
CA ASN A 326 11.20 17.24 6.13
C ASN A 326 10.75 16.30 5.01
N CYS A 327 9.59 15.65 5.13
CA CYS A 327 9.20 14.66 4.12
C CYS A 327 9.03 15.24 2.71
N ALA A 328 8.74 16.55 2.61
CA ALA A 328 8.55 17.26 1.36
C ALA A 328 9.85 17.73 0.69
N ALA A 329 11.01 17.57 1.33
CA ALA A 329 12.27 18.07 0.79
C ALA A 329 13.41 17.06 0.99
N ARG A 330 14.34 17.06 0.03
CA ARG A 330 15.62 16.37 0.20
C ARG A 330 16.44 17.09 1.28
N ASN A 331 17.26 16.36 2.02
CA ASN A 331 18.18 17.03 2.94
C ASN A 331 19.17 17.90 2.14
N ALA A 332 19.51 19.07 2.68
CA ALA A 332 20.55 19.90 2.09
C ALA A 332 21.88 19.14 2.12
N ARG A 333 22.59 19.10 0.99
CA ARG A 333 23.98 18.64 1.00
C ARG A 333 24.79 19.65 1.81
N THR A 334 25.29 19.25 2.98
CA THR A 334 26.34 20.01 3.65
C THR A 334 27.52 20.05 2.69
N ALA A 335 27.83 21.22 2.13
CA ALA A 335 29.10 21.43 1.47
C ALA A 335 30.17 21.21 2.54
N THR A 336 30.80 20.04 2.54
CA THR A 336 32.03 19.82 3.30
C THR A 336 33.01 20.89 2.84
N SER A 337 33.34 21.78 3.78
CA SER A 337 34.44 22.74 3.77
C SER A 337 35.50 22.40 2.73
N THR A 338 35.50 23.10 1.59
CA THR A 338 36.73 23.29 0.83
C THR A 338 37.74 23.88 1.81
N MET A 339 38.77 23.10 2.13
CA MET A 339 39.91 23.60 2.87
C MET A 339 40.42 24.82 2.11
N LEU A 340 40.54 25.95 2.82
CA LEU A 340 41.35 27.07 2.38
C LEU A 340 42.78 26.53 2.23
N GLU A 341 43.21 26.28 1.00
CA GLU A 341 44.64 26.34 0.68
C GLU A 341 45.04 27.81 0.87
N VAL A 342 45.68 28.06 2.00
CA VAL A 342 46.49 29.27 2.20
C VAL A 342 47.74 29.04 1.37
N ASP A 343 47.80 29.64 0.19
CA ASP A 343 49.05 29.77 -0.56
C ASP A 343 50.06 30.48 0.36
N GLY A 344 51.11 29.75 0.72
CA GLY A 344 52.28 30.30 1.37
C GLY A 344 53.17 30.93 0.30
N ASP A 345 53.08 32.25 0.14
CA ASP A 345 54.08 33.00 -0.59
C ASP A 345 55.37 33.05 0.25
N GLU A 346 56.33 32.22 -0.13
CA GLU A 346 57.72 32.35 0.29
C GLU A 346 58.33 33.63 -0.28
N GLN A 347 58.93 34.35 0.65
CA GLN A 347 59.61 35.62 0.49
C GLN A 347 61.00 35.38 -0.11
N GLU A 348 61.25 35.80 -1.35
CA GLU A 348 62.61 35.93 -1.88
C GLU A 348 62.98 37.41 -2.06
N ILE A 349 63.92 37.82 -1.23
CA ILE A 349 64.60 39.12 -1.24
C ILE A 349 65.74 39.04 -2.26
N ALA A 350 65.76 39.93 -3.25
CA ALA A 350 67.00 40.32 -3.92
C ALA A 350 66.94 41.76 -4.45
N THR A 351 67.69 42.61 -3.76
CA THR A 351 68.32 43.88 -4.16
C THR A 351 68.70 44.01 -5.63
N TYR A 352 68.31 45.10 -6.29
CA TYR A 352 69.16 46.27 -6.62
C TYR A 352 68.33 47.46 -7.09
#